data_AF-G0PB36-F1
#
_entry.id   AF-G0PB36-F1
#
_cell.length_a   1.000
_cell.length_b   1.000
_cell.length_c   1.000
_cell.angle_alpha   90.00
_cell.angle_beta   90.00
_cell.angle_gamma   90.00
#
_symmetry.space_group_name_H-M   'P 1'
#
loop_
_entity.id
_entity.type
_entity.pdbx_description
1 polymer ?
#
loop_
_entity_poly.entity_id
_entity_poly.type
_entity_poly.pdbx_seq_one_letter_code
_entity_poly.pdbx_strand_id
1 'polypeptide(L)'
;MFGNDRRKTGGMNLGGGRASIAITPTKRFTDFGGASSIRKVDPRLSVNQPRPSLFQKGSTLPPREVKSLQAANVQKIYQFMVEADGDDAPSEQTIRAPHGKTDFVMIFETIYQHLSKDYEFPQQTRLEDEVIQIFKGLGYPFPVKPSYFQPMGVGHGWPHLLDALGWLVDFVKINKAVNKDTQNIIFGDFLEQQKVQEKTLNYAWNTNTYREYTSDRKVLDNRDHPFWEQTRSQLRAYFESSNEYEDMASNVKNALEQLMFDCEEIESERGQEQHLQEEITKMRDDIRKAEDYLLQTENLKAHKEKDLVKVRENLAEKQAVLEKVLQAVGELKERIERQKIDHGLSGKEVRQMNLENMKDKETVSEVQGELDALSKLSWTFKNDDCFREQKAKFVKLSVDITKLMAGLNIQLNLEPLKAPRDEPELKTHWETLSTVWLPEINRQMHQRKLELETELSRFANKFAAAEERIQIETETLCEAKKREAREERVRRNEREEWKTARQELEKRYDALENEKEVLKRQMQIGGNLEKEIDVEREKMAKIEEALRAKEAELQTEIRLKLDEMFAQIAKIDAEKMMIFKQFTDLEAIMNANCAHY
;
A
#
# COMPACT_ATOMS: atom_id res chain seq x y z
N MET A 1 45.33 -9.70 -23.60
CA MET A 1 44.55 -9.10 -24.70
C MET A 1 43.94 -7.82 -24.19
N PHE A 2 44.10 -6.76 -24.97
CA PHE A 2 43.95 -5.36 -24.58
C PHE A 2 42.49 -4.94 -24.34
N GLY A 3 42.31 -3.98 -23.44
CA GLY A 3 41.03 -3.30 -23.22
C GLY A 3 41.06 -2.36 -22.01
N ASN A 4 41.93 -1.35 -22.05
CA ASN A 4 41.80 -0.15 -21.22
C ASN A 4 40.51 0.57 -21.62
N ASP A 5 39.71 1.06 -20.66
CA ASP A 5 39.21 2.41 -20.81
C ASP A 5 38.96 3.19 -19.52
N ARG A 6 39.18 4.50 -19.67
CA ARG A 6 39.48 5.49 -18.63
C ARG A 6 38.24 6.00 -17.90
N ARG A 7 38.50 6.38 -16.64
CA ARG A 7 37.82 7.43 -15.85
C ARG A 7 37.34 8.62 -16.70
N LYS A 8 36.15 9.12 -16.39
CA LYS A 8 35.83 10.56 -16.47
C LYS A 8 35.24 11.04 -15.15
N THR A 9 35.93 12.04 -14.60
CA THR A 9 35.59 12.92 -13.50
C THR A 9 34.78 14.11 -14.01
N GLY A 10 34.00 14.72 -13.11
CA GLY A 10 33.32 16.01 -13.28
C GLY A 10 31.92 15.91 -12.69
N GLY A 11 31.48 16.71 -11.74
CA GLY A 11 31.93 18.02 -11.28
C GLY A 11 30.67 18.77 -10.83
N MET A 12 30.75 19.43 -9.68
CA MET A 12 29.66 20.02 -8.88
C MET A 12 28.81 21.09 -9.59
N ASN A 13 27.55 21.23 -9.13
CA ASN A 13 26.86 22.48 -8.73
C ASN A 13 25.54 22.07 -8.04
N LEU A 14 25.21 22.37 -6.78
CA LEU A 14 25.06 23.64 -6.02
C LEU A 14 24.07 24.64 -6.62
N GLY A 15 22.99 24.86 -5.87
CA GLY A 15 21.89 25.82 -6.09
C GLY A 15 20.55 25.10 -5.87
N GLY A 16 19.85 25.21 -4.74
CA GLY A 16 19.55 26.41 -3.96
C GLY A 16 18.11 26.80 -4.25
N GLY A 17 17.16 26.36 -3.40
CA GLY A 17 15.73 26.66 -3.60
C GLY A 17 14.84 26.12 -2.48
N ARG A 18 14.82 26.86 -1.37
CA ARG A 18 13.82 26.72 -0.30
C ARG A 18 12.43 27.05 -0.85
N ALA A 19 11.40 26.31 -0.40
CA ALA A 19 10.09 26.88 -0.11
C ALA A 19 9.46 26.10 1.06
N SER A 20 9.49 26.71 2.24
CA SER A 20 8.67 26.39 3.39
C SER A 20 7.63 27.49 3.52
N ILE A 21 6.34 27.16 3.57
CA ILE A 21 5.33 28.03 4.21
C ILE A 21 4.41 27.16 5.06
N ALA A 22 4.41 27.49 6.36
CA ALA A 22 3.58 27.06 7.49
C ALA A 22 2.06 26.98 7.15
N ILE A 23 1.27 26.01 7.62
CA ILE A 23 0.71 25.80 8.98
C ILE A 23 0.23 27.08 9.68
N THR A 24 -1.09 27.32 9.78
CA THR A 24 -1.89 27.38 11.03
C THR A 24 -3.33 27.87 10.80
N PRO A 25 -4.26 27.65 11.75
CA PRO A 25 -5.66 27.29 11.52
C PRO A 25 -6.66 28.36 12.02
N THR A 26 -7.96 28.16 11.75
CA THR A 26 -9.00 28.87 12.50
C THR A 26 -10.27 28.03 12.74
N LYS A 27 -10.51 27.79 14.05
CA LYS A 27 -11.76 27.81 14.85
C LYS A 27 -13.03 27.14 14.28
N ARG A 28 -13.61 26.12 14.94
CA ARG A 28 -14.39 26.10 16.22
C ARG A 28 -15.40 27.24 16.38
N PHE A 29 -16.69 26.90 16.35
CA PHE A 29 -17.66 27.37 17.34
C PHE A 29 -18.73 26.29 17.55
N THR A 30 -18.94 25.93 18.81
CA THR A 30 -19.92 24.98 19.31
C THR A 30 -21.17 25.72 19.81
N ASP A 31 -22.23 24.93 20.01
CA ASP A 31 -23.32 25.12 20.97
C ASP A 31 -24.35 26.23 20.73
N PHE A 32 -25.62 25.82 20.59
CA PHE A 32 -26.63 26.10 21.62
C PHE A 32 -27.83 25.15 21.41
N GLY A 33 -28.06 24.27 22.41
CA GLY A 33 -29.30 23.53 22.56
C GLY A 33 -30.38 24.38 23.23
N GLY A 34 -31.59 23.82 23.32
CA GLY A 34 -32.62 24.35 24.22
C GLY A 34 -34.05 24.13 23.74
N ALA A 35 -34.68 23.12 24.32
CA ALA A 35 -36.06 22.69 24.08
C ALA A 35 -37.14 23.64 24.65
N SER A 36 -38.33 23.59 24.06
CA SER A 36 -39.67 23.85 24.65
C SER A 36 -40.72 23.78 23.52
N SER A 37 -41.55 22.73 23.33
CA SER A 37 -42.63 22.18 24.16
C SER A 37 -43.93 23.03 24.23
N ILE A 38 -44.98 22.47 23.60
CA ILE A 38 -46.42 22.50 23.98
C ILE A 38 -47.43 23.48 23.29
N ARG A 39 -48.39 22.79 22.61
CA ARG A 39 -49.85 23.01 22.37
C ARG A 39 -50.37 23.86 21.20
N LYS A 40 -50.92 23.09 20.23
CA LYS A 40 -52.30 23.09 19.69
C LYS A 40 -53.04 24.44 19.61
N VAL A 41 -53.45 24.84 18.40
CA VAL A 41 -54.85 24.76 17.87
C VAL A 41 -54.82 24.81 16.33
N ASP A 42 -55.67 24.03 15.67
CA ASP A 42 -55.90 24.02 14.21
C ASP A 42 -56.31 25.41 13.66
N PRO A 43 -56.18 25.62 12.33
CA PRO A 43 -57.39 25.44 11.54
C PRO A 43 -57.17 24.56 10.29
N ARG A 44 -58.12 23.65 10.12
CA ARG A 44 -58.39 22.87 8.92
C ARG A 44 -58.40 23.74 7.66
N LEU A 45 -57.60 23.34 6.67
CA LEU A 45 -57.99 23.45 5.27
C LEU A 45 -57.83 22.08 4.61
N SER A 46 -58.98 21.55 4.21
CA SER A 46 -59.14 20.34 3.41
C SER A 46 -58.54 20.56 2.03
N VAL A 47 -57.49 19.80 1.70
CA VAL A 47 -57.16 19.45 0.32
C VAL A 47 -56.75 17.99 0.33
N ASN A 48 -57.68 17.14 -0.12
CA ASN A 48 -57.40 15.76 -0.49
C ASN A 48 -56.32 15.76 -1.59
N GLN A 49 -55.09 15.41 -1.24
CA GLN A 49 -54.14 14.88 -2.21
C GLN A 49 -54.06 13.36 -2.04
N PRO A 50 -54.50 12.56 -3.02
CA PRO A 50 -54.24 11.14 -2.99
C PRO A 50 -52.73 10.91 -3.23
N ARG A 51 -52.16 9.99 -2.47
CA ARG A 51 -50.82 9.44 -2.72
C ARG A 51 -50.70 9.05 -4.20
N PRO A 52 -49.57 9.31 -4.88
CA PRO A 52 -49.38 8.80 -6.24
C PRO A 52 -49.33 7.28 -6.18
N SER A 53 -50.39 6.66 -6.70
CA SER A 53 -50.42 5.26 -7.08
C SER A 53 -49.45 5.07 -8.25
N LEU A 54 -48.60 4.05 -8.19
CA LEU A 54 -47.76 3.57 -9.29
C LEU A 54 -48.58 3.13 -10.53
N PHE A 55 -49.91 3.11 -10.43
CA PHE A 55 -50.82 2.89 -11.54
C PHE A 55 -51.65 4.16 -11.80
N GLN A 56 -51.06 5.13 -12.49
CA GLN A 56 -51.81 6.25 -13.08
C GLN A 56 -51.72 6.19 -14.61
N LYS A 57 -52.84 5.78 -15.22
CA LYS A 57 -53.25 5.91 -16.63
C LYS A 57 -52.13 6.20 -17.64
N GLY A 58 -51.47 5.13 -18.08
CA GLY A 58 -50.94 5.08 -19.44
C GLY A 58 -52.09 5.15 -20.46
N SER A 59 -51.79 5.72 -21.63
CA SER A 59 -52.64 5.82 -22.82
C SER A 59 -53.79 4.79 -22.88
N THR A 60 -55.04 5.26 -22.88
CA THR A 60 -56.25 4.44 -23.12
C THR A 60 -56.40 3.99 -24.57
N LEU A 61 -55.35 4.11 -25.40
CA LEU A 61 -55.34 3.62 -26.77
C LEU A 61 -54.65 2.26 -26.80
N PRO A 62 -55.34 1.17 -27.22
CA PRO A 62 -54.70 -0.12 -27.41
C PRO A 62 -53.54 0.01 -28.43
N PRO A 63 -52.51 -0.86 -28.35
CA PRO A 63 -51.44 -0.89 -29.34
C PRO A 63 -52.03 -0.93 -30.76
N ARG A 64 -51.50 -0.05 -31.62
CA ARG A 64 -52.01 0.22 -32.96
C ARG A 64 -51.74 -0.97 -33.88
N GLU A 65 -52.53 -1.04 -34.96
CA GLU A 65 -52.46 -1.97 -36.09
C GLU A 65 -51.12 -1.93 -36.87
N VAL A 66 -49.98 -2.08 -36.19
CA VAL A 66 -48.68 -2.17 -36.85
C VAL A 66 -48.50 -3.62 -37.27
N LYS A 67 -48.54 -3.88 -38.57
CA LYS A 67 -48.40 -5.24 -39.15
C LYS A 67 -47.15 -5.99 -38.64
N SER A 68 -46.07 -5.27 -38.32
CA SER A 68 -44.86 -5.85 -37.73
C SER A 68 -45.07 -6.35 -36.30
N LEU A 69 -45.85 -5.65 -35.48
CA LEU A 69 -46.19 -6.07 -34.11
C LEU A 69 -47.14 -7.27 -34.13
N GLN A 70 -48.10 -7.29 -35.05
CA GLN A 70 -48.95 -8.46 -35.29
C GLN A 70 -48.13 -9.67 -35.69
N ALA A 71 -47.20 -9.53 -36.65
CA ALA A 71 -46.31 -10.62 -37.06
C ALA A 71 -45.46 -11.13 -35.89
N ALA A 72 -44.93 -10.23 -35.05
CA ALA A 72 -44.17 -10.60 -33.86
C ALA A 72 -45.04 -11.35 -32.82
N ASN A 73 -46.30 -10.94 -32.63
CA ASN A 73 -47.23 -11.62 -31.72
C ASN A 73 -47.66 -12.99 -32.27
N VAL A 74 -47.89 -13.12 -33.58
CA VAL A 74 -48.13 -14.43 -34.22
C VAL A 74 -46.95 -15.37 -33.98
N GLN A 75 -45.72 -14.93 -34.25
CA GLN A 75 -44.52 -15.73 -34.03
C GLN A 75 -44.34 -16.10 -32.56
N LYS A 76 -44.59 -15.16 -31.64
CA LYS A 76 -44.50 -15.40 -30.19
C LYS A 76 -45.49 -16.47 -29.73
N ILE A 77 -46.74 -16.39 -30.19
CA ILE A 77 -47.78 -17.37 -29.86
C ILE A 77 -47.45 -18.72 -30.48
N TYR A 78 -47.07 -18.75 -31.76
CA TYR A 78 -46.69 -19.99 -32.45
C TYR A 78 -45.53 -20.70 -31.75
N GLN A 79 -44.44 -19.98 -31.45
CA GLN A 79 -43.30 -20.54 -30.74
C GLN A 79 -43.69 -21.09 -29.37
N PHE A 80 -44.56 -20.40 -28.64
CA PHE A 80 -45.06 -20.87 -27.35
C PHE A 80 -45.92 -22.14 -27.47
N MET A 81 -46.77 -22.23 -28.51
CA MET A 81 -47.61 -23.41 -28.73
C MET A 81 -46.78 -24.62 -29.20
N VAL A 82 -45.77 -24.42 -30.05
CA VAL A 82 -44.82 -25.48 -30.43
C VAL A 82 -44.05 -25.99 -29.20
N GLU A 83 -43.66 -25.09 -28.29
CA GLU A 83 -43.01 -25.47 -27.03
C GLU A 83 -43.95 -26.22 -26.06
N ALA A 84 -45.26 -25.99 -26.15
CA ALA A 84 -46.26 -26.57 -25.24
C ALA A 84 -46.82 -27.91 -25.73
N ASP A 85 -47.23 -27.98 -27.00
CA ASP A 85 -48.01 -29.10 -27.57
C ASP A 85 -47.26 -29.88 -28.67
N GLY A 86 -46.04 -29.46 -29.04
CA GLY A 86 -45.21 -30.18 -30.02
C GLY A 86 -45.87 -30.30 -31.40
N ASP A 87 -46.09 -31.54 -31.85
CA ASP A 87 -46.65 -31.87 -33.17
C ASP A 87 -48.13 -31.52 -33.34
N ASP A 88 -48.87 -31.31 -32.25
CA ASP A 88 -50.30 -30.95 -32.25
C ASP A 88 -50.54 -29.42 -32.28
N ALA A 89 -49.47 -28.62 -32.36
CA ALA A 89 -49.58 -27.16 -32.37
C ALA A 89 -50.25 -26.63 -33.66
N PRO A 90 -51.15 -25.63 -33.57
CA PRO A 90 -51.76 -25.03 -34.75
C PRO A 90 -50.73 -24.33 -35.63
N SER A 91 -50.93 -24.42 -36.94
CA SER A 91 -50.06 -23.77 -37.91
C SER A 91 -49.98 -22.25 -37.69
N GLU A 92 -48.85 -21.63 -38.05
CA GLU A 92 -48.70 -20.17 -37.99
C GLU A 92 -49.80 -19.44 -38.80
N GLN A 93 -50.31 -20.07 -39.87
CA GLN A 93 -51.42 -19.54 -40.66
C GLN A 93 -52.75 -19.51 -39.89
N THR A 94 -53.02 -20.54 -39.09
CA THR A 94 -54.21 -20.63 -38.22
C THR A 94 -54.19 -19.56 -37.13
N ILE A 95 -53.01 -19.24 -36.58
CA ILE A 95 -52.84 -18.17 -35.58
C ILE A 95 -52.92 -16.80 -36.25
N ARG A 96 -52.41 -16.64 -37.48
CA ARG A 96 -52.48 -15.38 -38.21
C ARG A 96 -53.90 -15.01 -38.61
N ALA A 97 -54.70 -16.00 -39.03
CA ALA A 97 -56.09 -15.82 -39.44
C ALA A 97 -56.92 -17.06 -39.01
N PRO A 98 -57.51 -17.05 -37.81
CA PRO A 98 -58.36 -18.16 -37.35
C PRO A 98 -59.61 -18.27 -38.24
N HIS A 99 -59.99 -19.50 -38.59
CA HIS A 99 -61.10 -19.78 -39.51
C HIS A 99 -62.47 -19.84 -38.80
N GLY A 100 -62.54 -19.48 -37.51
CA GLY A 100 -63.78 -19.44 -36.76
C GLY A 100 -63.60 -19.30 -35.25
N LYS A 101 -64.71 -19.52 -34.53
CA LYS A 101 -64.74 -19.49 -33.05
C LYS A 101 -63.95 -20.60 -32.38
N THR A 102 -63.93 -21.76 -33.00
CA THR A 102 -63.22 -22.95 -32.52
C THR A 102 -61.71 -22.72 -32.43
N ASP A 103 -61.12 -22.11 -33.46
CA ASP A 103 -59.67 -21.91 -33.53
C ASP A 103 -59.18 -20.93 -32.46
N PHE A 104 -59.93 -19.85 -32.23
CA PHE A 104 -59.61 -18.90 -31.17
C PHE A 104 -59.75 -19.53 -29.77
N VAL A 105 -60.84 -20.28 -29.52
CA VAL A 105 -61.05 -20.95 -28.23
C VAL A 105 -59.92 -21.92 -27.96
N MET A 106 -59.55 -22.74 -28.94
CA MET A 106 -58.43 -23.68 -28.80
C MET A 106 -57.11 -22.96 -28.46
N ILE A 107 -56.76 -21.90 -29.20
CA ILE A 107 -55.53 -21.13 -28.92
C ILE A 107 -55.58 -20.51 -27.52
N PHE A 108 -56.69 -19.89 -27.15
CA PHE A 108 -56.86 -19.24 -25.85
C PHE A 108 -56.81 -20.26 -24.70
N GLU A 109 -57.52 -21.37 -24.84
CA GLU A 109 -57.64 -22.45 -23.85
C GLU A 109 -56.28 -23.09 -23.59
N THR A 110 -55.55 -23.48 -24.63
CA THR A 110 -54.19 -24.01 -24.52
C THR A 110 -53.28 -23.06 -23.74
N ILE A 111 -53.28 -21.77 -24.10
CA ILE A 111 -52.42 -20.78 -23.42
C ILE A 111 -52.84 -20.62 -21.95
N TYR A 112 -54.15 -20.55 -21.68
CA TYR A 112 -54.68 -20.33 -20.34
C TYR A 112 -54.55 -21.56 -19.43
N GLN A 113 -54.54 -22.78 -19.97
CA GLN A 113 -54.29 -24.02 -19.21
C GLN A 113 -52.91 -24.03 -18.53
N HIS A 114 -51.94 -23.26 -19.03
CA HIS A 114 -50.67 -23.07 -18.32
C HIS A 114 -50.77 -22.23 -17.04
N LEU A 115 -51.87 -21.50 -16.84
CA LEU A 115 -52.18 -20.81 -15.58
C LEU A 115 -53.10 -21.66 -14.71
N SER A 116 -54.10 -22.30 -15.31
CA SER A 116 -55.10 -23.14 -14.64
C SER A 116 -55.27 -24.46 -15.38
N LYS A 117 -54.60 -25.52 -14.91
CA LYS A 117 -54.54 -26.83 -15.60
C LYS A 117 -55.90 -27.48 -15.83
N ASP A 118 -56.89 -27.19 -14.99
CA ASP A 118 -58.23 -27.78 -15.05
C ASP A 118 -59.23 -26.88 -15.82
N TYR A 119 -58.75 -25.86 -16.54
CA TYR A 119 -59.64 -24.98 -17.29
C TYR A 119 -60.05 -25.65 -18.61
N GLU A 120 -61.35 -25.83 -18.77
CA GLU A 120 -62.00 -26.15 -20.03
C GLU A 120 -62.97 -25.02 -20.41
N PHE A 121 -63.01 -24.65 -21.68
CA PHE A 121 -63.90 -23.57 -22.12
C PHE A 121 -65.38 -23.96 -21.94
N PRO A 122 -66.20 -23.17 -21.20
CA PRO A 122 -67.59 -23.54 -20.96
C PRO A 122 -68.43 -23.54 -22.25
N GLN A 123 -69.00 -24.69 -22.62
CA GLN A 123 -69.78 -24.84 -23.86
C GLN A 123 -71.07 -23.98 -23.91
N GLN A 124 -71.57 -23.51 -22.76
CA GLN A 124 -72.84 -22.78 -22.63
C GLN A 124 -72.67 -21.26 -22.51
N THR A 125 -71.45 -20.73 -22.44
CA THR A 125 -71.18 -19.31 -22.24
C THR A 125 -70.85 -18.60 -23.55
N ARG A 126 -71.23 -17.32 -23.65
CA ARG A 126 -70.82 -16.49 -24.78
C ARG A 126 -69.31 -16.25 -24.73
N LEU A 127 -68.63 -16.54 -25.85
CA LEU A 127 -67.18 -16.47 -25.96
C LEU A 127 -66.63 -15.11 -25.51
N GLU A 128 -67.27 -14.03 -25.94
CA GLU A 128 -66.90 -12.67 -25.59
C GLU A 128 -66.99 -12.39 -24.08
N ASP A 129 -68.00 -12.92 -23.38
CA ASP A 129 -68.25 -12.61 -21.97
C ASP A 129 -67.20 -13.30 -21.09
N GLU A 130 -66.90 -14.57 -21.36
CA GLU A 130 -65.89 -15.36 -20.64
C GLU A 130 -64.48 -14.77 -20.82
N VAL A 131 -64.09 -14.51 -22.07
CA VAL A 131 -62.74 -14.03 -22.40
C VAL A 131 -62.50 -12.63 -21.84
N ILE A 132 -63.49 -11.72 -21.95
CA ILE A 132 -63.39 -10.38 -21.36
C ILE A 132 -63.28 -10.46 -19.84
N GLN A 133 -64.06 -11.35 -19.20
CA GLN A 133 -64.01 -11.53 -17.75
C GLN A 133 -62.64 -12.07 -17.30
N ILE A 134 -62.06 -13.04 -18.00
CA ILE A 134 -60.75 -13.60 -17.69
C ILE A 134 -59.67 -12.53 -17.85
N PHE A 135 -59.60 -11.82 -18.98
CA PHE A 135 -58.60 -10.76 -19.17
C PHE A 135 -58.74 -9.64 -18.14
N LYS A 136 -59.97 -9.28 -17.74
CA LYS A 136 -60.22 -8.32 -16.66
C LYS A 136 -59.74 -8.85 -15.30
N GLY A 137 -59.97 -10.13 -15.02
CA GLY A 137 -59.52 -10.79 -13.79
C GLY A 137 -58.00 -10.90 -13.68
N LEU A 138 -57.31 -11.13 -14.81
CA LEU A 138 -55.85 -11.15 -14.90
C LEU A 138 -55.20 -9.76 -14.88
N GLY A 139 -56.01 -8.68 -14.93
CA GLY A 139 -55.51 -7.31 -14.90
C GLY A 139 -54.96 -6.82 -16.25
N TYR A 140 -55.47 -7.34 -17.37
CA TYR A 140 -55.07 -6.87 -18.69
C TYR A 140 -55.32 -5.35 -18.83
N PRO A 141 -54.29 -4.56 -19.20
CA PRO A 141 -54.37 -3.09 -19.11
C PRO A 141 -55.29 -2.42 -20.14
N PHE A 142 -55.68 -3.13 -21.21
CA PHE A 142 -56.48 -2.57 -22.30
C PHE A 142 -57.91 -3.16 -22.34
N PRO A 143 -58.95 -2.37 -22.62
CA PRO A 143 -60.31 -2.89 -22.67
C PRO A 143 -60.56 -3.72 -23.93
N VAL A 144 -60.89 -5.00 -23.75
CA VAL A 144 -61.37 -5.90 -24.82
C VAL A 144 -62.87 -5.66 -25.03
N LYS A 145 -63.27 -5.27 -26.25
CA LYS A 145 -64.67 -4.97 -26.59
C LYS A 145 -65.36 -6.20 -27.18
N PRO A 146 -66.65 -6.45 -26.91
CA PRO A 146 -67.41 -7.55 -27.52
C PRO A 146 -67.40 -7.52 -29.06
N SER A 147 -67.30 -6.32 -29.66
CA SER A 147 -67.21 -6.14 -31.11
C SER A 147 -65.96 -6.75 -31.75
N TYR A 148 -64.90 -7.03 -30.99
CA TYR A 148 -63.67 -7.60 -31.54
C TYR A 148 -63.82 -9.07 -31.96
N PHE A 149 -64.85 -9.75 -31.44
CA PHE A 149 -65.12 -11.16 -31.71
C PHE A 149 -66.03 -11.39 -32.92
N GLN A 150 -66.42 -10.34 -33.67
CA GLN A 150 -67.34 -10.44 -34.82
C GLN A 150 -66.89 -9.57 -36.01
N PRO A 151 -66.60 -10.12 -37.20
CA PRO A 151 -66.25 -11.50 -37.53
C PRO A 151 -64.76 -11.81 -37.22
N MET A 152 -64.49 -13.02 -36.72
CA MET A 152 -63.13 -13.42 -36.32
C MET A 152 -62.25 -13.76 -37.53
N GLY A 153 -60.96 -13.44 -37.45
CA GLY A 153 -59.95 -13.73 -38.47
C GLY A 153 -59.81 -12.72 -39.61
N VAL A 154 -60.77 -11.81 -39.82
CA VAL A 154 -60.76 -10.88 -40.98
C VAL A 154 -61.16 -9.43 -40.63
N GLY A 155 -61.63 -9.16 -39.41
CA GLY A 155 -62.02 -7.82 -38.97
C GLY A 155 -60.93 -7.05 -38.22
N HIS A 156 -61.09 -5.73 -38.09
CA HIS A 156 -60.25 -4.83 -37.26
C HIS A 156 -60.12 -5.24 -35.79
N GLY A 157 -60.93 -6.19 -35.31
CA GLY A 157 -60.85 -6.75 -33.96
C GLY A 157 -59.73 -7.77 -33.75
N TRP A 158 -59.32 -8.49 -34.81
CA TRP A 158 -58.34 -9.57 -34.67
C TRP A 158 -56.97 -9.11 -34.19
N PRO A 159 -56.39 -8.00 -34.69
CA PRO A 159 -55.16 -7.45 -34.15
C PRO A 159 -55.19 -7.21 -32.64
N HIS A 160 -56.31 -6.70 -32.11
CA HIS A 160 -56.46 -6.45 -30.68
C HIS A 160 -56.58 -7.72 -29.85
N LEU A 161 -57.24 -8.75 -30.39
CA LEU A 161 -57.29 -10.07 -29.73
C LEU A 161 -55.93 -10.76 -29.77
N LEU A 162 -55.20 -10.64 -30.88
CA LEU A 162 -53.85 -11.17 -31.02
C LEU A 162 -52.86 -10.51 -30.05
N ASP A 163 -52.96 -9.20 -29.85
CA ASP A 163 -52.16 -8.50 -28.84
C ASP A 163 -52.51 -8.95 -27.40
N ALA A 164 -53.78 -9.21 -27.13
CA ALA A 164 -54.22 -9.76 -25.84
C ALA A 164 -53.68 -11.18 -25.63
N LEU A 165 -53.69 -12.04 -26.66
CA LEU A 165 -53.09 -13.38 -26.61
C LEU A 165 -51.56 -13.32 -26.45
N GLY A 166 -50.89 -12.40 -27.17
CA GLY A 166 -49.44 -12.18 -27.03
C GLY A 166 -49.07 -11.73 -25.62
N TRP A 167 -49.87 -10.85 -25.01
CA TRP A 167 -49.73 -10.48 -23.61
C TRP A 167 -49.98 -11.65 -22.67
N LEU A 168 -50.97 -12.50 -22.95
CA LEU A 168 -51.25 -13.68 -22.13
C LEU A 168 -50.05 -14.65 -22.13
N VAL A 169 -49.40 -14.85 -23.28
CA VAL A 169 -48.15 -15.63 -23.37
C VAL A 169 -47.05 -15.01 -22.51
N ASP A 170 -46.85 -13.69 -22.57
CA ASP A 170 -45.87 -13.00 -21.73
C ASP A 170 -46.20 -13.16 -20.24
N PHE A 171 -47.48 -13.06 -19.87
CA PHE A 171 -47.97 -13.26 -18.52
C PHE A 171 -47.71 -14.68 -18.02
N VAL A 172 -47.97 -15.69 -18.85
CA VAL A 172 -47.65 -17.10 -18.54
C VAL A 172 -46.16 -17.29 -18.33
N LYS A 173 -45.30 -16.69 -19.18
CA LYS A 173 -43.84 -16.77 -19.04
C LYS A 173 -43.36 -16.13 -17.73
N ILE A 174 -43.90 -14.95 -17.39
CA ILE A 174 -43.61 -14.28 -16.11
C ILE A 174 -44.05 -15.15 -14.94
N ASN A 175 -45.27 -15.70 -14.98
CA ASN A 175 -45.77 -16.57 -13.92
C ASN A 175 -44.91 -17.83 -13.74
N LYS A 176 -44.46 -18.46 -14.84
CA LYS A 176 -43.52 -19.59 -14.80
C LYS A 176 -42.16 -19.19 -14.20
N ALA A 177 -41.64 -18.01 -14.53
CA ALA A 177 -40.37 -17.52 -13.98
C ALA A 177 -40.47 -17.23 -12.48
N VAL A 178 -41.53 -16.53 -12.06
CA VAL A 178 -41.84 -16.26 -10.65
C VAL A 178 -42.02 -17.57 -9.88
N ASN A 179 -42.73 -18.55 -10.45
CA ASN A 179 -42.93 -19.85 -9.81
C ASN A 179 -41.60 -20.61 -9.58
N LYS A 180 -40.63 -20.50 -10.50
CA LYS A 180 -39.29 -21.09 -10.32
C LYS A 180 -38.50 -20.42 -9.19
N ASP A 181 -38.69 -19.11 -9.00
CA ASP A 181 -37.96 -18.31 -8.01
C ASP A 181 -38.75 -18.06 -6.72
N THR A 182 -39.87 -18.77 -6.54
CA THR A 182 -40.80 -18.59 -5.41
C THR A 182 -40.11 -18.68 -4.05
N GLN A 183 -39.10 -19.54 -3.91
CA GLN A 183 -38.37 -19.70 -2.64
C GLN A 183 -37.59 -18.42 -2.29
N ASN A 184 -36.89 -17.82 -3.25
CA ASN A 184 -36.16 -16.58 -3.02
C ASN A 184 -37.11 -15.38 -2.88
N ILE A 185 -38.26 -15.40 -3.56
CA ILE A 185 -39.27 -14.34 -3.44
C ILE A 185 -39.99 -14.37 -2.08
N ILE A 186 -40.32 -15.56 -1.56
CA ILE A 186 -41.03 -15.72 -0.27
C ILE A 186 -40.11 -15.44 0.91
N PHE A 187 -38.86 -15.90 0.86
CA PHE A 187 -37.93 -15.80 2.00
C PHE A 187 -36.95 -14.62 1.89
N GLY A 188 -36.74 -14.05 0.70
CA GLY A 188 -35.95 -12.84 0.45
C GLY A 188 -34.44 -12.99 0.69
N ASP A 189 -33.67 -12.01 0.21
CA ASP A 189 -32.21 -11.90 0.41
C ASP A 189 -31.81 -11.54 1.85
N PHE A 190 -32.78 -11.28 2.74
CA PHE A 190 -32.53 -10.78 4.09
C PHE A 190 -32.29 -11.87 5.15
N LEU A 191 -32.51 -13.14 4.80
CA LEU A 191 -32.27 -14.27 5.69
C LEU A 191 -30.97 -14.97 5.28
N GLU A 192 -30.11 -15.27 6.27
CA GLU A 192 -28.95 -16.15 6.07
C GLU A 192 -29.43 -17.46 5.41
N GLN A 193 -28.70 -17.94 4.39
CA GLN A 193 -29.10 -19.10 3.57
C GLN A 193 -29.52 -20.31 4.42
N GLN A 194 -28.85 -20.55 5.55
CA GLN A 194 -29.17 -21.61 6.50
C GLN A 194 -30.57 -21.45 7.14
N LYS A 195 -30.96 -20.22 7.49
CA LYS A 195 -32.29 -19.91 8.05
C LYS A 195 -33.39 -19.93 6.99
N VAL A 196 -33.06 -19.66 5.73
CA VAL A 196 -33.99 -19.81 4.60
C VAL A 196 -34.34 -21.28 4.40
N GLN A 197 -33.33 -22.15 4.32
CA GLN A 197 -33.52 -23.60 4.14
C GLN A 197 -34.35 -24.21 5.28
N GLU A 198 -34.08 -23.85 6.54
CA GLU A 198 -34.86 -24.33 7.69
C GLU A 198 -36.33 -23.89 7.63
N LYS A 199 -36.60 -22.65 7.23
CA LYS A 199 -37.97 -22.14 7.08
C LYS A 199 -38.71 -22.75 5.89
N THR A 200 -38.03 -22.96 4.77
CA THR A 200 -38.57 -23.68 3.61
C THR A 200 -38.95 -25.10 3.98
N LEU A 201 -38.07 -25.80 4.71
CA LEU A 201 -38.29 -27.17 5.17
C LEU A 201 -39.47 -27.23 6.15
N ASN A 202 -39.52 -26.30 7.10
CA ASN A 202 -40.65 -26.17 8.04
C ASN A 202 -41.97 -25.88 7.31
N TYR A 203 -41.96 -25.01 6.29
CA TYR A 203 -43.15 -24.72 5.51
C TYR A 203 -43.62 -25.94 4.71
N ALA A 204 -42.69 -26.65 4.06
CA ALA A 204 -42.98 -27.88 3.33
C ALA A 204 -43.53 -28.96 4.26
N TRP A 205 -42.92 -29.12 5.45
CA TRP A 205 -43.38 -30.02 6.51
C TRP A 205 -44.82 -29.71 6.92
N ASN A 206 -45.08 -28.46 7.36
CA ASN A 206 -46.41 -28.07 7.82
C ASN A 206 -47.46 -28.19 6.72
N THR A 207 -47.11 -27.88 5.46
CA THR A 207 -48.02 -28.00 4.32
C THR A 207 -48.35 -29.46 4.01
N ASN A 208 -47.37 -30.36 4.06
CA ASN A 208 -47.59 -31.78 3.81
C ASN A 208 -48.43 -32.43 4.93
N THR A 209 -48.09 -32.12 6.19
CA THR A 209 -48.88 -32.56 7.35
C THR A 209 -50.30 -32.01 7.30
N TYR A 210 -50.49 -30.75 6.91
CA TYR A 210 -51.81 -30.15 6.77
C TYR A 210 -52.61 -30.76 5.61
N ARG A 211 -51.97 -31.07 4.49
CA ARG A 211 -52.62 -31.76 3.36
C ARG A 211 -53.14 -33.12 3.78
N GLU A 212 -52.33 -33.89 4.49
CA GLU A 212 -52.73 -35.20 4.99
C GLU A 212 -53.83 -35.09 6.05
N TYR A 213 -53.79 -34.04 6.89
CA TYR A 213 -54.88 -33.72 7.84
C TYR A 213 -56.21 -33.48 7.14
N THR A 214 -56.20 -32.73 6.05
CA THR A 214 -57.41 -32.47 5.25
C THR A 214 -57.91 -33.69 4.50
N SER A 215 -57.03 -34.62 4.12
CA SER A 215 -57.40 -35.86 3.42
C SER A 215 -57.96 -36.92 4.37
N ASP A 216 -57.27 -37.19 5.49
CA ASP A 216 -57.74 -38.12 6.53
C ASP A 216 -57.23 -37.70 7.91
N ARG A 217 -58.15 -37.12 8.70
CA ARG A 217 -57.87 -36.63 10.05
C ARG A 217 -57.37 -37.73 11.00
N LYS A 218 -57.77 -39.00 10.79
CA LYS A 218 -57.43 -40.11 11.69
C LYS A 218 -55.99 -40.60 11.52
N VAL A 219 -55.36 -40.27 10.38
CA VAL A 219 -53.96 -40.61 10.09
C VAL A 219 -53.01 -39.89 11.05
N LEU A 220 -53.31 -38.65 11.43
CA LEU A 220 -52.45 -37.83 12.28
C LEU A 220 -52.66 -38.09 13.78
N ASP A 221 -53.85 -38.52 14.18
CA ASP A 221 -54.16 -38.90 15.56
C ASP A 221 -53.44 -40.20 15.97
N ASN A 222 -53.10 -41.06 15.00
CA ASN A 222 -52.34 -42.28 15.24
C ASN A 222 -50.82 -42.04 15.10
N ARG A 223 -50.11 -41.97 16.23
CA ARG A 223 -48.65 -41.73 16.27
C ARG A 223 -47.82 -42.84 15.59
N ASP A 224 -48.36 -44.05 15.50
CA ASP A 224 -47.69 -45.20 14.89
C ASP A 224 -48.03 -45.36 13.40
N HIS A 225 -48.74 -44.39 12.81
CA HIS A 225 -49.08 -44.45 11.40
C HIS A 225 -47.82 -44.38 10.50
N PRO A 226 -47.73 -45.17 9.41
CA PRO A 226 -46.60 -45.17 8.49
C PRO A 226 -46.21 -43.80 7.94
N PHE A 227 -47.16 -42.88 7.88
CA PHE A 227 -46.95 -41.46 7.53
C PHE A 227 -45.84 -40.82 8.38
N TRP A 228 -45.85 -41.00 9.71
CA TRP A 228 -44.86 -40.37 10.58
C TRP A 228 -43.47 -40.98 10.41
N GLU A 229 -43.40 -42.28 10.11
CA GLU A 229 -42.13 -42.97 9.85
C GLU A 229 -41.54 -42.57 8.49
N GLN A 230 -42.37 -42.55 7.45
CA GLN A 230 -41.98 -42.10 6.12
C GLN A 230 -41.53 -40.63 6.11
N THR A 231 -42.27 -39.75 6.78
CA THR A 231 -41.91 -38.33 6.81
C THR A 231 -40.64 -38.09 7.63
N ARG A 232 -40.42 -38.83 8.74
CA ARG A 232 -39.15 -38.80 9.48
C ARG A 232 -37.97 -39.32 8.65
N SER A 233 -38.18 -40.40 7.89
CA SER A 233 -37.17 -40.97 7.01
C SER A 233 -36.79 -39.99 5.87
N GLN A 234 -37.77 -39.28 5.29
CA GLN A 234 -37.53 -38.25 4.27
C GLN A 234 -36.75 -37.05 4.82
N LEU A 235 -37.09 -36.56 6.01
CA LEU A 235 -36.33 -35.51 6.70
C LEU A 235 -34.89 -35.96 6.97
N ARG A 236 -34.71 -37.18 7.47
CA ARG A 236 -33.39 -37.74 7.75
C ARG A 236 -32.55 -37.84 6.47
N ALA A 237 -33.11 -38.39 5.40
CA ALA A 237 -32.42 -38.48 4.11
C ALA A 237 -32.05 -37.10 3.55
N TYR A 238 -32.88 -36.07 3.76
CA TYR A 238 -32.57 -34.70 3.36
C TYR A 238 -31.40 -34.12 4.18
N PHE A 239 -31.38 -34.32 5.50
CA PHE A 239 -30.26 -33.89 6.35
C PHE A 239 -28.97 -34.68 6.11
N GLU A 240 -29.07 -35.96 5.75
CA GLU A 240 -27.90 -36.80 5.42
C GLU A 240 -27.36 -36.52 4.00
N SER A 241 -28.22 -36.12 3.05
CA SER A 241 -27.79 -35.73 1.70
C SER A 241 -27.29 -34.28 1.62
N SER A 242 -27.75 -33.43 2.54
CA SER A 242 -27.15 -32.12 2.80
C SER A 242 -25.85 -32.35 3.57
N ASN A 243 -24.76 -32.55 2.84
CA ASN A 243 -23.39 -32.75 3.35
C ASN A 243 -22.85 -31.57 4.20
N GLU A 244 -23.68 -30.56 4.46
CA GLU A 244 -23.35 -29.29 5.09
C GLU A 244 -22.79 -29.45 6.50
N TYR A 245 -23.29 -30.41 7.29
CA TYR A 245 -22.78 -30.62 8.66
C TYR A 245 -21.39 -31.28 8.65
N GLU A 246 -21.15 -32.22 7.75
CA GLU A 246 -19.87 -32.91 7.63
C GLU A 246 -18.81 -31.99 7.00
N ASP A 247 -19.21 -31.19 6.01
CA ASP A 247 -18.39 -30.15 5.41
C ASP A 247 -18.07 -29.03 6.43
N MET A 248 -19.04 -28.59 7.23
CA MET A 248 -18.81 -27.58 8.28
C MET A 248 -17.90 -28.13 9.40
N ALA A 249 -18.11 -29.38 9.83
CA ALA A 249 -17.25 -30.02 10.81
C ALA A 249 -15.81 -30.18 10.29
N SER A 250 -15.64 -30.56 9.03
CA SER A 250 -14.34 -30.65 8.36
C SER A 250 -13.67 -29.27 8.26
N ASN A 251 -14.41 -28.23 7.87
CA ASN A 251 -13.89 -26.86 7.80
C ASN A 251 -13.44 -26.32 9.15
N VAL A 252 -14.23 -26.53 10.21
CA VAL A 252 -13.87 -26.12 11.57
C VAL A 252 -12.63 -26.87 12.04
N LYS A 253 -12.54 -28.18 11.75
CA LYS A 253 -11.37 -28.98 12.08
C LYS A 253 -10.11 -28.50 11.36
N ASN A 254 -10.18 -28.25 10.06
CA ASN A 254 -9.06 -27.73 9.27
C ASN A 254 -8.64 -26.33 9.75
N ALA A 255 -9.59 -25.47 10.10
CA ALA A 255 -9.30 -24.16 10.68
C ALA A 255 -8.60 -24.25 12.04
N LEU A 256 -8.99 -25.22 12.88
CA LEU A 256 -8.36 -25.47 14.16
C LEU A 256 -6.93 -25.99 13.99
N GLU A 257 -6.70 -26.92 13.05
CA GLU A 257 -5.37 -27.41 12.71
C GLU A 257 -4.45 -26.28 12.19
N GLN A 258 -4.97 -25.38 11.35
CA GLN A 258 -4.22 -24.22 10.88
C GLN A 258 -3.88 -23.26 12.03
N LEU A 259 -4.85 -22.95 12.89
CA LEU A 259 -4.62 -22.10 14.07
C LEU A 259 -3.57 -22.69 15.02
N MET A 260 -3.55 -24.02 15.18
CA MET A 260 -2.53 -24.70 15.97
C MET A 260 -1.14 -24.55 15.33
N PHE A 261 -1.03 -24.74 14.02
CA PHE A 261 0.22 -24.53 13.28
C PHE A 261 0.74 -23.10 13.42
N ASP A 262 -0.14 -22.11 13.23
CA ASP A 262 0.22 -20.69 13.37
C ASP A 262 0.68 -20.36 14.81
N CYS A 263 0.04 -20.97 15.82
CA CYS A 263 0.47 -20.81 17.22
C CYS A 263 1.85 -21.43 17.47
N GLU A 264 2.13 -22.61 16.95
CA GLU A 264 3.45 -23.26 17.05
C GLU A 264 4.54 -22.44 16.34
N GLU A 265 4.24 -21.86 15.18
CA GLU A 265 5.14 -20.97 14.46
C GLU A 265 5.47 -19.72 15.29
N ILE A 266 4.44 -19.05 15.83
CA ILE A 266 4.61 -17.88 16.72
C ILE A 266 5.41 -18.25 17.98
N GLU A 267 5.16 -19.42 18.58
CA GLU A 267 5.93 -19.88 19.73
C GLU A 267 7.41 -20.16 19.37
N SER A 268 7.68 -20.64 18.16
CA SER A 268 9.05 -20.82 17.66
C SER A 268 9.76 -19.48 17.43
N GLU A 269 9.03 -18.46 16.96
CA GLU A 269 9.52 -17.10 16.76
C GLU A 269 9.77 -16.37 18.08
N ARG A 270 9.13 -16.76 19.18
CA ARG A 270 9.39 -16.23 20.52
C ARG A 270 10.85 -16.42 20.97
N GLY A 271 11.55 -17.43 20.45
CA GLY A 271 12.99 -17.60 20.63
C GLY A 271 13.81 -16.47 19.98
N GLN A 272 13.34 -15.92 18.87
CA GLN A 272 13.95 -14.78 18.20
C GLN A 272 13.71 -13.47 18.97
N GLU A 273 12.56 -13.34 19.63
CA GLU A 273 12.28 -12.17 20.48
C GLU A 273 13.30 -12.02 21.62
N GLN A 274 13.66 -13.12 22.29
CA GLN A 274 14.69 -13.11 23.33
C GLN A 274 16.05 -12.69 22.78
N HIS A 275 16.44 -13.22 21.62
CA HIS A 275 17.68 -12.83 20.95
C HIS A 275 17.70 -11.34 20.59
N LEU A 276 16.60 -10.81 20.05
CA LEU A 276 16.46 -9.39 19.72
C LEU A 276 16.51 -8.51 20.98
N GLN A 277 15.92 -8.95 22.08
CA GLN A 277 16.01 -8.25 23.36
C GLN A 277 17.46 -8.21 23.89
N GLU A 278 18.19 -9.32 23.78
CA GLU A 278 19.62 -9.37 24.12
C GLU A 278 20.45 -8.42 23.24
N GLU A 279 20.21 -8.39 21.93
CA GLU A 279 20.88 -7.46 21.01
C GLU A 279 20.56 -5.99 21.35
N ILE A 280 19.31 -5.68 21.68
CA ILE A 280 18.93 -4.33 22.14
C ILE A 280 19.69 -3.96 23.41
N THR A 281 19.84 -4.88 24.38
CA THR A 281 20.62 -4.61 25.59
C THR A 281 22.10 -4.38 25.30
N LYS A 282 22.71 -5.20 24.43
CA LYS A 282 24.10 -5.01 23.98
C LYS A 282 24.29 -3.66 23.27
N MET A 283 23.39 -3.30 22.36
CA MET A 283 23.44 -2.00 21.66
C MET A 283 23.30 -0.83 22.64
N ARG A 284 22.43 -0.92 23.65
CA ARG A 284 22.32 0.11 24.69
C ARG A 284 23.60 0.27 25.49
N ASP A 285 24.25 -0.84 25.87
CA ASP A 285 25.52 -0.79 26.59
C ASP A 285 26.64 -0.18 25.73
N ASP A 286 26.66 -0.48 24.44
CA ASP A 286 27.65 0.08 23.52
C ASP A 286 27.41 1.57 23.25
N ILE A 287 26.15 2.01 23.15
CA ILE A 287 25.80 3.45 23.10
C ILE A 287 26.32 4.15 24.37
N ARG A 288 26.07 3.58 25.55
CA ARG A 288 26.53 4.15 26.81
C ARG A 288 28.06 4.25 26.87
N LYS A 289 28.79 3.21 26.45
CA LYS A 289 30.26 3.26 26.37
C LYS A 289 30.74 4.33 25.39
N ALA A 290 30.06 4.49 24.25
CA ALA A 290 30.39 5.53 23.28
C ALA A 290 30.15 6.93 23.84
N GLU A 291 29.06 7.15 24.59
CA GLU A 291 28.78 8.41 25.30
C GLU A 291 29.85 8.71 26.36
N ASP A 292 30.23 7.73 27.18
CA ASP A 292 31.29 7.87 28.18
C ASP A 292 32.64 8.23 27.52
N TYR A 293 32.96 7.59 26.39
CA TYR A 293 34.18 7.89 25.62
C TYR A 293 34.14 9.30 25.02
N LEU A 294 32.99 9.73 24.52
CA LEU A 294 32.79 11.06 23.95
C LEU A 294 32.99 12.13 25.04
N LEU A 295 32.41 11.93 26.23
CA LEU A 295 32.58 12.80 27.38
C LEU A 295 34.05 12.87 27.85
N GLN A 296 34.75 11.74 27.91
CA GLN A 296 36.19 11.72 28.21
C GLN A 296 37.00 12.50 27.17
N THR A 297 36.68 12.33 25.90
CA THR A 297 37.38 13.00 24.80
C THR A 297 37.13 14.51 24.83
N GLU A 298 35.91 14.95 25.12
CA GLU A 298 35.58 16.37 25.30
C GLU A 298 36.32 16.99 26.49
N ASN A 299 36.40 16.29 27.61
CA ASN A 299 37.16 16.74 28.77
C ASN A 299 38.66 16.87 28.46
N LEU A 300 39.24 15.89 27.75
CA LEU A 300 40.62 15.95 27.28
C LEU A 300 40.84 17.13 26.33
N LYS A 301 39.92 17.34 25.38
CA LYS A 301 39.97 18.48 24.46
C LYS A 301 39.95 19.81 25.22
N ALA A 302 39.02 19.98 26.16
CA ALA A 302 38.92 21.18 26.98
C ALA A 302 40.19 21.42 27.81
N HIS A 303 40.82 20.36 28.33
CA HIS A 303 42.08 20.46 29.04
C HIS A 303 43.23 20.91 28.12
N LYS A 304 43.35 20.30 26.92
CA LYS A 304 44.35 20.69 25.92
C LYS A 304 44.16 22.10 25.40
N GLU A 305 42.93 22.56 25.29
CA GLU A 305 42.62 23.93 24.88
C GLU A 305 43.06 24.94 25.95
N LYS A 306 42.86 24.64 27.24
CA LYS A 306 43.42 25.44 28.34
C LYS A 306 44.95 25.47 28.32
N ASP A 307 45.60 24.34 28.05
CA ASP A 307 47.06 24.29 27.95
C ASP A 307 47.58 25.08 26.75
N LEU A 308 46.89 25.03 25.61
CA LEU A 308 47.21 25.85 24.43
C LEU A 308 47.14 27.34 24.72
N VAL A 309 46.15 27.78 25.50
CA VAL A 309 46.06 29.19 25.95
C VAL A 309 47.29 29.57 26.77
N LYS A 310 47.67 28.77 27.77
CA LYS A 310 48.88 29.02 28.58
C LYS A 310 50.15 29.08 27.74
N VAL A 311 50.30 28.18 26.77
CA VAL A 311 51.47 28.16 25.88
C VAL A 311 51.50 29.42 25.00
N ARG A 312 50.34 29.89 24.51
CA ARG A 312 50.23 31.14 23.76
C ARG A 312 50.59 32.36 24.61
N GLU A 313 50.13 32.41 25.87
CA GLU A 313 50.48 33.47 26.81
C GLU A 313 51.99 33.50 27.07
N ASN A 314 52.60 32.35 27.35
CA ASN A 314 54.05 32.22 27.52
C ASN A 314 54.82 32.64 26.26
N LEU A 315 54.34 32.27 25.08
CA LEU A 315 54.95 32.66 23.81
C LEU A 315 54.90 34.18 23.62
N ALA A 316 53.75 34.80 23.89
CA ALA A 316 53.59 36.25 23.81
C ALA A 316 54.52 36.98 24.81
N GLU A 317 54.65 36.46 26.03
CA GLU A 317 55.61 36.99 27.01
C GLU A 317 57.05 36.91 26.49
N LYS A 318 57.46 35.76 25.94
CA LYS A 318 58.81 35.60 25.37
C LYS A 318 59.04 36.48 24.15
N GLN A 319 58.04 36.69 23.31
CA GLN A 319 58.10 37.64 22.19
C GLN A 319 58.30 39.08 22.68
N ALA A 320 57.56 39.51 23.71
CA ALA A 320 57.74 40.83 24.30
C ALA A 320 59.13 41.01 24.94
N VAL A 321 59.68 39.96 25.57
CA VAL A 321 61.06 39.98 26.08
C VAL A 321 62.06 40.09 24.94
N LEU A 322 61.88 39.34 23.85
CA LEU A 322 62.76 39.40 22.68
C LEU A 322 62.74 40.81 22.06
N GLU A 323 61.57 41.43 21.95
CA GLU A 323 61.42 42.79 21.43
C GLU A 323 62.16 43.82 22.30
N LYS A 324 62.06 43.71 23.64
CA LYS A 324 62.83 44.54 24.57
C LYS A 324 64.34 44.36 24.40
N VAL A 325 64.81 43.11 24.21
CA VAL A 325 66.23 42.83 23.98
C VAL A 325 66.69 43.43 22.64
N LEU A 326 65.87 43.33 21.59
CA LEU A 326 66.19 43.94 20.30
C LEU A 326 66.27 45.46 20.38
N GLN A 327 65.37 46.10 21.12
CA GLN A 327 65.45 47.54 21.41
C GLN A 327 66.73 47.90 22.15
N ALA A 328 67.07 47.19 23.23
CA ALA A 328 68.31 47.41 23.98
C ALA A 328 69.56 47.20 23.13
N VAL A 329 69.58 46.21 22.24
CA VAL A 329 70.67 46.00 21.27
C VAL A 329 70.75 47.16 20.27
N GLY A 330 69.61 47.68 19.81
CA GLY A 330 69.54 48.88 18.97
C GLY A 330 70.15 50.10 19.66
N GLU A 331 69.74 50.37 20.90
CA GLU A 331 70.27 51.47 21.71
C GLU A 331 71.78 51.33 21.97
N LEU A 332 72.27 50.12 22.24
CA LEU A 332 73.69 49.84 22.39
C LEU A 332 74.46 50.07 21.09
N LYS A 333 73.91 49.66 19.94
CA LYS A 333 74.50 49.94 18.63
C LYS A 333 74.57 51.44 18.36
N GLU A 334 73.51 52.19 18.67
CA GLU A 334 73.50 53.65 18.55
C GLU A 334 74.49 54.33 19.50
N ARG A 335 74.67 53.81 20.72
CA ARG A 335 75.72 54.29 21.64
C ARG A 335 77.12 54.00 21.11
N ILE A 336 77.35 52.83 20.53
CA ILE A 336 78.64 52.47 19.91
C ILE A 336 78.92 53.37 18.70
N GLU A 337 77.93 53.62 17.85
CA GLU A 337 78.11 54.52 16.70
C GLU A 337 78.30 55.97 17.16
N ARG A 338 77.60 56.43 18.20
CA ARG A 338 77.89 57.74 18.83
C ARG A 338 79.29 57.81 19.43
N GLN A 339 79.75 56.76 20.13
CA GLN A 339 81.13 56.69 20.64
C GLN A 339 82.16 56.67 19.51
N LYS A 340 81.89 56.02 18.37
CA LYS A 340 82.77 56.09 17.19
C LYS A 340 82.86 57.51 16.61
N ILE A 341 81.77 58.26 16.64
CA ILE A 341 81.72 59.65 16.16
C ILE A 341 82.42 60.60 17.15
N ASP A 342 82.15 60.48 18.45
CA ASP A 342 82.67 61.38 19.50
C ASP A 342 84.11 61.09 19.92
N HIS A 343 84.51 59.81 20.00
CA HIS A 343 85.82 59.39 20.47
C HIS A 343 86.72 58.88 19.35
N GLY A 344 86.49 59.32 18.10
CA GLY A 344 87.18 58.89 16.89
C GLY A 344 88.58 58.32 17.13
N LEU A 345 88.65 57.00 17.34
CA LEU A 345 89.90 56.25 17.35
C LEU A 345 90.43 56.42 15.93
N SER A 346 91.40 57.33 15.80
CA SER A 346 92.04 57.62 14.53
C SER A 346 92.58 56.30 14.00
N GLY A 347 92.38 56.03 12.71
CA GLY A 347 92.93 54.82 12.08
C GLY A 347 94.45 54.68 12.26
N LYS A 348 95.16 55.70 12.77
CA LYS A 348 96.55 55.61 13.23
C LYS A 348 96.72 54.87 14.58
N GLU A 349 95.83 55.05 15.55
CA GLU A 349 95.92 54.43 16.88
C GLU A 349 95.59 52.93 16.84
N VAL A 350 94.62 52.53 16.01
CA VAL A 350 94.29 51.10 15.77
C VAL A 350 95.44 50.37 15.05
N ARG A 351 96.22 51.08 14.22
CA ARG A 351 97.42 50.52 13.57
C ARG A 351 98.62 50.42 14.52
N GLN A 352 98.76 51.35 15.46
CA GLN A 352 99.78 51.29 16.52
C GLN A 352 99.54 50.10 17.47
N MET A 353 98.30 49.93 17.92
CA MET A 353 97.90 48.86 18.85
C MET A 353 98.03 47.45 18.23
N ASN A 354 97.80 47.31 16.92
CA ASN A 354 98.04 46.06 16.21
C ASN A 354 99.53 45.73 16.04
N LEU A 355 100.40 46.74 16.03
CA LEU A 355 101.86 46.56 15.95
C LEU A 355 102.46 46.17 17.31
N GLU A 356 101.93 46.76 18.39
CA GLU A 356 102.27 46.40 19.78
C GLU A 356 101.81 44.96 20.11
N ASN A 357 100.58 44.58 19.72
CA ASN A 357 100.09 43.20 19.86
C ASN A 357 100.92 42.16 19.09
N MET A 358 101.58 42.53 17.98
CA MET A 358 102.49 41.63 17.27
C MET A 358 103.81 41.42 18.02
N LYS A 359 104.36 42.48 18.64
CA LYS A 359 105.55 42.38 19.51
C LYS A 359 105.27 41.58 20.77
N ASP A 360 104.11 41.79 21.39
CA ASP A 360 103.74 41.05 22.61
C ASP A 360 103.57 39.55 22.33
N LYS A 361 103.06 39.16 21.16
CA LYS A 361 103.01 37.75 20.73
C LYS A 361 104.39 37.12 20.54
N GLU A 362 105.38 37.88 20.12
CA GLU A 362 106.77 37.40 19.94
C GLU A 362 107.43 37.14 21.31
N THR A 363 107.26 38.06 22.26
CA THR A 363 107.78 37.90 23.64
C THR A 363 107.15 36.74 24.40
N VAL A 364 105.85 36.47 24.21
CA VAL A 364 105.17 35.31 24.81
C VAL A 364 105.70 33.99 24.25
N SER A 365 106.12 33.94 22.98
CA SER A 365 106.70 32.74 22.38
C SER A 365 108.12 32.43 22.91
N GLU A 366 108.90 33.45 23.27
CA GLU A 366 110.23 33.28 23.90
C GLU A 366 110.11 32.77 25.34
N VAL A 367 109.22 33.36 26.15
CA VAL A 367 108.98 32.94 27.54
C VAL A 367 108.45 31.50 27.62
N GLN A 368 107.65 31.08 26.63
CA GLN A 368 107.16 29.70 26.54
C GLN A 368 108.30 28.69 26.24
N GLY A 369 109.33 29.10 25.49
CA GLY A 369 110.51 28.27 25.20
C GLY A 369 111.42 28.06 26.41
N GLU A 370 111.56 29.08 27.28
CA GLU A 370 112.35 28.99 28.51
C GLU A 370 111.67 28.13 29.58
N LEU A 371 110.33 28.18 29.65
CA LEU A 371 109.52 27.35 30.56
C LEU A 371 109.65 25.85 30.24
N ASP A 372 109.66 25.49 28.95
CA ASP A 372 109.82 24.10 28.51
C ASP A 372 111.25 23.56 28.73
N ALA A 373 112.26 24.43 28.73
CA ALA A 373 113.65 24.07 29.06
C ALA A 373 113.84 23.81 30.57
N LEU A 374 113.24 24.65 31.42
CA LEU A 374 113.22 24.48 32.89
C LEU A 374 112.40 23.26 33.32
N SER A 375 111.29 22.99 32.63
CA SER A 375 110.49 21.79 32.87
C SER A 375 111.29 20.52 32.61
N LYS A 376 112.12 20.45 31.55
CA LYS A 376 112.97 19.27 31.26
C LYS A 376 114.10 19.04 32.27
N LEU A 377 114.60 20.08 32.94
CA LEU A 377 115.65 19.97 33.95
C LEU A 377 115.13 19.47 35.32
N SER A 378 113.81 19.63 35.57
CA SER A 378 113.15 19.21 36.81
C SER A 378 112.93 17.69 36.91
N TRP A 379 113.10 16.91 35.83
CA TRP A 379 112.78 15.47 35.80
C TRP A 379 113.94 14.54 36.23
N THR A 380 115.11 15.06 36.59
CA THR A 380 116.32 14.26 36.88
C THR A 380 116.69 14.11 38.37
N PHE A 381 115.78 14.39 39.30
CA PHE A 381 115.97 13.98 40.71
C PHE A 381 114.77 13.16 41.20
N LYS A 382 115.01 11.85 41.34
CA LYS A 382 114.09 10.85 41.89
C LYS A 382 114.38 10.61 43.39
N ASN A 383 113.29 10.42 44.14
CA ASN A 383 113.08 9.46 45.25
C ASN A 383 112.59 10.09 46.55
N ASP A 384 111.28 10.38 46.64
CA ASP A 384 110.54 10.48 47.91
C ASP A 384 109.01 10.16 47.84
N ASP A 385 108.44 9.69 46.71
CA ASP A 385 106.98 9.77 46.46
C ASP A 385 106.15 8.46 46.44
N CYS A 386 106.58 7.36 47.08
CA CYS A 386 105.80 6.09 47.09
C CYS A 386 104.43 6.21 47.81
N PHE A 387 104.39 6.88 48.96
CA PHE A 387 103.15 7.08 49.73
C PHE A 387 102.15 7.98 48.99
N ARG A 388 102.65 9.02 48.30
CA ARG A 388 101.83 9.95 47.52
C ARG A 388 101.12 9.21 46.38
N GLU A 389 101.79 8.26 45.73
CA GLU A 389 101.23 7.47 44.64
C GLU A 389 100.16 6.46 45.13
N GLN A 390 100.40 5.79 46.26
CA GLN A 390 99.42 4.85 46.83
C GLN A 390 98.17 5.56 47.38
N LYS A 391 98.35 6.72 48.02
CA LYS A 391 97.25 7.58 48.46
C LYS A 391 96.41 8.07 47.28
N ALA A 392 97.05 8.48 46.18
CA ALA A 392 96.35 8.89 44.97
C ALA A 392 95.51 7.76 44.35
N LYS A 393 96.02 6.52 44.36
CA LYS A 393 95.29 5.33 43.87
C LYS A 393 94.06 5.01 44.73
N PHE A 394 94.19 5.07 46.06
CA PHE A 394 93.07 4.82 46.97
C PHE A 394 91.96 5.87 46.83
N VAL A 395 92.33 7.16 46.80
CA VAL A 395 91.34 8.25 46.62
C VAL A 395 90.61 8.11 45.28
N LYS A 396 91.35 7.83 44.19
CA LYS A 396 90.74 7.58 42.88
C LYS A 396 89.74 6.42 42.91
N LEU A 397 90.12 5.29 43.51
CA LEU A 397 89.26 4.11 43.60
C LEU A 397 87.99 4.38 44.43
N SER A 398 88.10 5.12 45.54
CA SER A 398 86.95 5.50 46.37
C SER A 398 85.95 6.40 45.63
N VAL A 399 86.46 7.33 44.81
CA VAL A 399 85.64 8.23 43.98
C VAL A 399 84.96 7.44 42.86
N ASP A 400 85.67 6.53 42.21
CA ASP A 400 85.13 5.71 41.12
C ASP A 400 84.03 4.77 41.62
N ILE A 401 84.20 4.16 42.80
CA ILE A 401 83.16 3.36 43.45
C ILE A 401 81.93 4.22 43.77
N THR A 402 82.13 5.41 44.34
CA THR A 402 81.02 6.32 44.67
C THR A 402 80.25 6.76 43.42
N LYS A 403 80.95 7.06 42.32
CA LYS A 403 80.34 7.40 41.03
C LYS A 403 79.55 6.25 40.43
N LEU A 404 80.08 5.03 40.51
CA LEU A 404 79.41 3.84 39.99
C LEU A 404 78.11 3.55 40.75
N MET A 405 78.14 3.67 42.07
CA MET A 405 76.94 3.47 42.91
C MET A 405 75.90 4.57 42.71
N ALA A 406 76.33 5.84 42.57
CA ALA A 406 75.44 6.95 42.22
C ALA A 406 74.81 6.78 40.82
N GLY A 407 75.59 6.33 39.83
CA GLY A 407 75.11 6.06 38.47
C GLY A 407 74.10 4.92 38.39
N LEU A 408 74.19 3.94 39.28
CA LEU A 408 73.23 2.84 39.41
C LEU A 408 72.08 3.14 40.40
N ASN A 409 72.06 4.35 40.97
CA ASN A 409 71.07 4.82 41.95
C ASN A 409 70.96 3.92 43.20
N ILE A 410 72.08 3.34 43.64
CA ILE A 410 72.14 2.48 44.83
C ILE A 410 72.62 3.31 46.02
N GLN A 411 71.80 3.40 47.07
CA GLN A 411 72.16 4.09 48.31
C GLN A 411 72.94 3.16 49.23
N LEU A 412 74.21 3.48 49.47
CA LEU A 412 75.04 2.81 50.48
C LEU A 412 74.89 3.53 51.82
N ASN A 413 74.37 2.84 52.83
CA ASN A 413 74.34 3.31 54.21
C ASN A 413 75.69 3.05 54.91
N LEU A 414 76.79 3.49 54.30
CA LEU A 414 78.15 3.33 54.83
C LEU A 414 78.80 4.69 55.04
N GLU A 415 79.69 4.77 56.04
CA GLU A 415 80.40 6.01 56.35
C GLU A 415 81.39 6.37 55.23
N PRO A 416 81.42 7.64 54.74
CA PRO A 416 82.28 8.04 53.63
C PRO A 416 83.77 7.82 53.94
N LEU A 417 84.47 7.11 53.05
CA LEU A 417 85.91 6.90 53.15
C LEU A 417 86.64 8.25 53.03
N LYS A 418 87.39 8.63 54.07
CA LYS A 418 88.17 9.88 54.11
C LYS A 418 89.55 9.68 53.47
N ALA A 419 90.18 10.77 53.04
CA ALA A 419 91.54 10.71 52.50
C ALA A 419 92.54 10.40 53.64
N PRO A 420 93.32 9.30 53.57
CA PRO A 420 94.25 8.91 54.62
C PRO A 420 95.35 9.96 54.82
N ARG A 421 95.70 10.28 56.07
CA ARG A 421 96.73 11.27 56.40
C ARG A 421 98.10 10.63 56.51
N ASP A 422 98.16 9.42 57.08
CA ASP A 422 99.41 8.68 57.34
C ASP A 422 99.37 7.23 56.79
N GLU A 423 100.54 6.60 56.68
CA GLU A 423 100.73 5.21 56.20
C GLU A 423 99.92 4.13 56.97
N PRO A 424 99.81 4.14 58.31
CA PRO A 424 98.95 3.20 59.03
C PRO A 424 97.46 3.41 58.77
N GLU A 425 97.01 4.66 58.60
CA GLU A 425 95.60 4.95 58.25
C GLU A 425 95.26 4.42 56.86
N LEU A 426 96.19 4.52 55.90
CA LEU A 426 95.99 3.98 54.54
C LEU A 426 95.71 2.47 54.59
N LYS A 427 96.41 1.73 55.45
CA LYS A 427 96.19 0.29 55.63
C LYS A 427 94.80 -0.03 56.20
N THR A 428 94.37 0.70 57.23
CA THR A 428 93.03 0.51 57.84
C THR A 428 91.89 0.88 56.88
N HIS A 429 92.08 1.92 56.06
CA HIS A 429 91.10 2.30 55.04
C HIS A 429 91.01 1.26 53.90
N TRP A 430 92.13 0.62 53.52
CA TRP A 430 92.12 -0.50 52.59
C TRP A 430 91.42 -1.74 53.16
N GLU A 431 91.66 -2.06 54.44
CA GLU A 431 90.98 -3.16 55.12
C GLU A 431 89.46 -2.90 55.21
N THR A 432 89.04 -1.67 55.51
CA THR A 432 87.63 -1.27 55.54
C THR A 432 86.98 -1.35 54.15
N LEU A 433 87.71 -0.94 53.10
CA LEU A 433 87.24 -1.07 51.73
C LEU A 433 87.03 -2.55 51.34
N SER A 434 87.96 -3.41 51.74
CA SER A 434 87.92 -4.84 51.41
C SER A 434 86.90 -5.64 52.21
N THR A 435 86.70 -5.33 53.49
CA THR A 435 85.89 -6.16 54.41
C THR A 435 84.46 -5.66 54.58
N VAL A 436 84.20 -4.37 54.38
CA VAL A 436 82.89 -3.76 54.62
C VAL A 436 82.25 -3.27 53.33
N TRP A 437 82.96 -2.42 52.57
CA TRP A 437 82.40 -1.81 51.35
C TRP A 437 82.18 -2.82 50.24
N LEU A 438 83.17 -3.66 49.93
CA LEU A 438 83.08 -4.65 48.84
C LEU A 438 81.93 -5.65 49.03
N PRO A 439 81.74 -6.29 50.20
CA PRO A 439 80.62 -7.18 50.42
C PRO A 439 79.25 -6.51 50.33
N GLU A 440 79.09 -5.29 50.88
CA GLU A 440 77.83 -4.56 50.85
C GLU A 440 77.48 -4.07 49.44
N ILE A 441 78.47 -3.59 48.67
CA ILE A 441 78.29 -3.27 47.24
C ILE A 441 77.81 -4.50 46.48
N ASN A 442 78.45 -5.66 46.67
CA ASN A 442 78.06 -6.90 46.00
C ASN A 442 76.63 -7.33 46.37
N ARG A 443 76.24 -7.21 47.64
CA ARG A 443 74.89 -7.52 48.12
C ARG A 443 73.83 -6.64 47.43
N GLN A 444 74.07 -5.33 47.39
CA GLN A 444 73.14 -4.38 46.78
C GLN A 444 73.05 -4.53 45.26
N MET A 445 74.18 -4.78 44.59
CA MET A 445 74.22 -5.07 43.16
C MET A 445 73.44 -6.35 42.82
N HIS A 446 73.55 -7.38 43.65
CA HIS A 446 72.81 -8.62 43.47
C HIS A 446 71.30 -8.42 43.68
N GLN A 447 70.91 -7.66 44.71
CA GLN A 447 69.51 -7.31 44.95
C GLN A 447 68.91 -6.54 43.76
N ARG A 448 69.63 -5.54 43.25
CA ARG A 448 69.18 -4.75 42.11
C ARG A 448 69.05 -5.59 40.83
N LYS A 449 69.96 -6.53 40.62
CA LYS A 449 69.88 -7.49 39.52
C LYS A 449 68.59 -8.32 39.61
N LEU A 450 68.27 -8.86 40.78
CA LEU A 450 67.06 -9.66 40.98
C LEU A 450 65.78 -8.84 40.73
N GLU A 451 65.73 -7.59 41.20
CA GLU A 451 64.62 -6.68 40.93
C GLU A 451 64.42 -6.46 39.42
N LEU A 452 65.50 -6.20 38.69
CA LEU A 452 65.45 -6.01 37.23
C LEU A 452 65.00 -7.28 36.50
N GLU A 453 65.44 -8.46 36.93
CA GLU A 453 64.97 -9.74 36.39
C GLU A 453 63.46 -9.92 36.62
N THR A 454 62.95 -9.60 37.82
CA THR A 454 61.51 -9.69 38.11
C THR A 454 60.69 -8.69 37.30
N GLU A 455 61.18 -7.46 37.11
CA GLU A 455 60.53 -6.47 36.26
C GLU A 455 60.53 -6.91 34.79
N LEU A 456 61.64 -7.47 34.31
CA LEU A 456 61.72 -8.00 32.95
C LEU A 456 60.72 -9.15 32.72
N SER A 457 60.57 -10.07 33.68
CA SER A 457 59.53 -11.10 33.62
C SER A 457 58.11 -10.51 33.65
N ARG A 458 57.87 -9.46 34.44
CA ARG A 458 56.57 -8.76 34.46
C ARG A 458 56.26 -8.09 33.12
N PHE A 459 57.24 -7.45 32.49
CA PHE A 459 57.06 -6.85 31.16
C PHE A 459 56.83 -7.90 30.09
N ALA A 460 57.55 -9.03 30.13
CA ALA A 460 57.33 -10.14 29.21
C ALA A 460 55.89 -10.69 29.30
N ASN A 461 55.38 -10.89 30.52
CA ASN A 461 54.00 -11.35 30.72
C ASN A 461 52.96 -10.32 30.22
N LYS A 462 53.18 -9.03 30.45
CA LYS A 462 52.30 -7.97 29.92
C LYS A 462 52.32 -7.92 28.40
N PHE A 463 53.48 -8.15 27.79
CA PHE A 463 53.62 -8.17 26.34
C PHE A 463 52.87 -9.36 25.73
N ALA A 464 53.05 -10.57 26.28
CA ALA A 464 52.31 -11.75 25.85
C ALA A 464 50.78 -11.57 25.96
N ALA A 465 50.31 -10.99 27.06
CA ALA A 465 48.89 -10.69 27.23
C ALA A 465 48.37 -9.63 26.24
N ALA A 466 49.22 -8.68 25.81
CA ALA A 466 48.86 -7.70 24.79
C ALA A 466 48.81 -8.35 23.39
N GLU A 467 49.74 -9.24 23.07
CA GLU A 467 49.73 -10.01 21.82
C GLU A 467 48.48 -10.89 21.72
N GLU A 468 48.10 -11.58 22.80
CA GLU A 468 46.88 -12.40 22.84
C GLU A 468 45.62 -11.55 22.62
N ARG A 469 45.55 -10.36 23.23
CA ARG A 469 44.43 -9.41 23.00
C ARG A 469 44.37 -8.96 21.54
N ILE A 470 45.51 -8.62 20.94
CA ILE A 470 45.57 -8.24 19.53
C ILE A 470 45.10 -9.40 18.65
N GLN A 471 45.51 -10.63 18.94
CA GLN A 471 45.07 -11.81 18.20
C GLN A 471 43.54 -11.97 18.27
N ILE A 472 42.95 -11.89 19.46
CA ILE A 472 41.49 -11.96 19.64
C ILE A 472 40.78 -10.83 18.89
N GLU A 473 41.29 -9.60 18.96
CA GLU A 473 40.73 -8.46 18.21
C GLU A 473 40.80 -8.67 16.70
N THR A 474 41.88 -9.26 16.18
CA THR A 474 41.99 -9.56 14.74
C THR A 474 41.02 -10.65 14.29
N GLU A 475 40.80 -11.67 15.11
CA GLU A 475 39.85 -12.75 14.82
C GLU A 475 38.41 -12.24 14.87
N THR A 476 38.05 -11.45 15.88
CA THR A 476 36.72 -10.81 15.98
C THR A 476 36.46 -9.86 14.81
N LEU A 477 37.48 -9.13 14.34
CA LEU A 477 37.38 -8.27 13.16
C LEU A 477 37.21 -9.08 11.87
N CYS A 478 37.83 -10.25 11.76
CA CYS A 478 37.65 -11.18 10.64
C CYS A 478 36.23 -11.76 10.62
N GLU A 479 35.71 -12.18 11.78
CA GLU A 479 34.33 -12.63 11.97
C GLU A 479 33.32 -11.52 11.60
N ALA A 480 33.55 -10.29 12.06
CA ALA A 480 32.72 -9.13 11.72
C ALA A 480 32.68 -8.87 10.21
N LYS A 481 33.84 -8.91 9.53
CA LYS A 481 33.91 -8.77 8.06
C LYS A 481 33.15 -9.88 7.32
N LYS A 482 33.21 -11.13 7.81
CA LYS A 482 32.45 -12.25 7.21
C LYS A 482 30.94 -12.04 7.38
N ARG A 483 30.50 -11.57 8.54
CA ARG A 483 29.09 -11.25 8.83
C ARG A 483 28.58 -10.11 7.95
N GLU A 484 29.32 -9.01 7.85
CA GLU A 484 29.00 -7.89 6.95
C GLU A 484 28.87 -8.35 5.48
N ALA A 485 29.77 -9.22 5.02
CA ALA A 485 29.70 -9.78 3.68
C ALA A 485 28.47 -10.68 3.44
N ARG A 486 27.96 -11.36 4.48
CA ARG A 486 26.71 -12.14 4.41
C ARG A 486 25.50 -11.21 4.36
N GLU A 487 25.47 -10.19 5.22
CA GLU A 487 24.40 -9.19 5.23
C GLU A 487 24.33 -8.40 3.91
N GLU A 488 25.47 -8.06 3.30
CA GLU A 488 25.50 -7.41 1.99
C GLU A 488 24.94 -8.32 0.88
N ARG A 489 25.17 -9.64 0.96
CA ARG A 489 24.56 -10.60 0.03
C ARG A 489 23.04 -10.66 0.20
N VAL A 490 22.56 -10.69 1.44
CA VAL A 490 21.11 -10.67 1.74
C VAL A 490 20.49 -9.38 1.20
N ARG A 491 21.06 -8.21 1.53
CA ARG A 491 20.61 -6.91 1.01
C ARG A 491 20.64 -6.83 -0.51
N ARG A 492 21.59 -7.52 -1.17
CA ARG A 492 21.63 -7.61 -2.63
C ARG A 492 20.51 -8.48 -3.19
N ASN A 493 20.23 -9.64 -2.58
CA ASN A 493 19.14 -10.52 -2.99
C ASN A 493 17.79 -9.82 -2.82
N GLU A 494 17.55 -9.19 -1.67
CA GLU A 494 16.35 -8.39 -1.42
C GLU A 494 16.17 -7.30 -2.49
N ARG A 495 17.25 -6.56 -2.85
CA ARG A 495 17.18 -5.55 -3.92
C ARG A 495 16.78 -6.13 -5.28
N GLU A 496 17.26 -7.32 -5.62
CA GLU A 496 16.86 -7.99 -6.86
C GLU A 496 15.41 -8.49 -6.78
N GLU A 497 14.96 -9.03 -5.65
CA GLU A 497 13.57 -9.43 -5.40
C GLU A 497 12.60 -8.24 -5.49
N TRP A 498 12.96 -7.11 -4.88
CA TRP A 498 12.21 -5.86 -5.00
C TRP A 498 12.14 -5.38 -6.45
N LYS A 499 13.21 -5.56 -7.22
CA LYS A 499 13.27 -5.19 -8.63
C LYS A 499 12.42 -6.12 -9.49
N THR A 500 12.42 -7.43 -9.25
CA THR A 500 11.56 -8.38 -9.96
C THR A 500 10.09 -8.14 -9.62
N ALA A 501 9.75 -7.95 -8.34
CA ALA A 501 8.39 -7.62 -7.91
C ALA A 501 7.89 -6.32 -8.55
N ARG A 502 8.75 -5.30 -8.66
CA ARG A 502 8.43 -4.05 -9.36
C ARG A 502 8.17 -4.26 -10.84
N GLN A 503 8.97 -5.08 -11.52
CA GLN A 503 8.77 -5.41 -12.94
C GLN A 503 7.47 -6.20 -13.17
N GLU A 504 7.11 -7.10 -12.26
CA GLU A 504 5.83 -7.81 -12.32
C GLU A 504 4.63 -6.87 -12.11
N LEU A 505 4.74 -5.93 -11.18
CA LEU A 505 3.72 -4.93 -10.96
C LEU A 505 3.54 -4.02 -12.18
N GLU A 506 4.64 -3.62 -12.82
CA GLU A 506 4.63 -2.82 -14.06
C GLU A 506 3.96 -3.58 -15.21
N LYS A 507 4.31 -4.86 -15.41
CA LYS A 507 3.63 -5.73 -16.39
C LYS A 507 2.13 -5.87 -16.12
N ARG A 508 1.74 -5.98 -14.84
CA ARG A 508 0.32 -6.06 -14.44
C ARG A 508 -0.41 -4.76 -14.71
N TYR A 509 0.24 -3.62 -14.48
CA TYR A 509 -0.30 -2.31 -14.81
C TYR A 509 -0.52 -2.16 -16.32
N ASP A 510 0.46 -2.55 -17.14
CA ASP A 510 0.34 -2.53 -18.60
C ASP A 510 -0.78 -3.46 -19.10
N ALA A 511 -0.95 -4.63 -18.50
CA ALA A 511 -2.04 -5.55 -18.82
C ALA A 511 -3.42 -4.93 -18.52
N LEU A 512 -3.57 -4.29 -17.36
CA LEU A 512 -4.81 -3.61 -16.97
C LEU A 512 -5.11 -2.39 -17.85
N GLU A 513 -4.09 -1.62 -18.24
CA GLU A 513 -4.29 -0.48 -19.15
C GLU A 513 -4.70 -0.96 -20.55
N ASN A 514 -4.14 -2.07 -21.03
CA ASN A 514 -4.58 -2.71 -22.28
C ASN A 514 -6.03 -3.19 -22.19
N GLU A 515 -6.43 -3.84 -21.09
CA GLU A 515 -7.81 -4.29 -20.85
C GLU A 515 -8.79 -3.10 -20.83
N LYS A 516 -8.42 -2.02 -20.13
CA LYS A 516 -9.19 -0.77 -20.11
C LYS A 516 -9.35 -0.16 -21.50
N GLU A 517 -8.30 -0.13 -22.33
CA GLU A 517 -8.38 0.37 -23.71
C GLU A 517 -9.27 -0.53 -24.59
N VAL A 518 -9.25 -1.85 -24.39
CA VAL A 518 -10.17 -2.78 -25.07
C VAL A 518 -11.63 -2.50 -24.67
N LEU A 519 -11.91 -2.37 -23.37
CA LEU A 519 -13.24 -2.06 -22.87
C LEU A 519 -13.75 -0.71 -23.38
N LYS A 520 -12.87 0.30 -23.44
CA LYS A 520 -13.18 1.61 -23.99
C LYS A 520 -13.53 1.55 -25.48
N ARG A 521 -12.80 0.74 -26.27
CA ARG A 521 -13.15 0.48 -27.68
C ARG A 521 -14.48 -0.24 -27.81
N GLN A 522 -14.75 -1.25 -26.98
CA GLN A 522 -16.05 -1.94 -26.97
C GLN A 522 -17.20 -0.98 -26.64
N MET A 523 -17.03 -0.09 -25.66
CA MET A 523 -18.01 0.95 -25.35
C MET A 523 -18.23 1.93 -26.53
N GLN A 524 -17.18 2.33 -27.23
CA GLN A 524 -17.31 3.20 -28.42
C GLN A 524 -18.05 2.50 -29.57
N ILE A 525 -17.82 1.20 -29.77
CA ILE A 525 -18.55 0.40 -30.76
C ILE A 525 -20.03 0.30 -30.36
N GLY A 526 -20.33 0.02 -29.09
CA GLY A 526 -21.70 0.01 -28.57
C GLY A 526 -22.43 1.35 -28.75
N GLY A 527 -21.76 2.46 -28.44
CA GLY A 527 -22.31 3.81 -28.63
C GLY A 527 -22.47 4.23 -30.10
N ASN A 528 -21.67 3.68 -31.02
CA ASN A 528 -21.86 3.91 -32.45
C ASN A 528 -23.05 3.12 -33.00
N LEU A 529 -23.26 1.88 -32.54
CA LEU A 529 -24.44 1.08 -32.89
C LEU A 529 -25.73 1.71 -32.36
N GLU A 530 -25.71 2.30 -31.17
CA GLU A 530 -26.86 3.00 -30.59
C GLU A 530 -27.26 4.24 -31.43
N LYS A 531 -26.27 5.02 -31.89
CA LYS A 531 -26.50 6.12 -32.83
C LYS A 531 -27.04 5.65 -34.19
N GLU A 532 -26.57 4.50 -34.68
CA GLU A 532 -27.05 3.93 -35.94
C GLU A 532 -28.52 3.46 -35.81
N ILE A 533 -28.88 2.86 -34.67
CA ILE A 533 -30.26 2.50 -34.35
C ILE A 533 -31.15 3.74 -34.27
N ASP A 534 -30.70 4.83 -33.66
CA ASP A 534 -31.48 6.07 -33.58
C ASP A 534 -31.69 6.73 -34.94
N VAL A 535 -30.66 6.74 -35.81
CA VAL A 535 -30.78 7.22 -37.20
C VAL A 535 -31.79 6.37 -37.98
N GLU A 536 -31.77 5.04 -37.83
CA GLU A 536 -32.76 4.18 -38.49
C GLU A 536 -34.18 4.35 -37.92
N ARG A 537 -34.32 4.60 -36.61
CA ARG A 537 -35.62 4.95 -36.01
C ARG A 537 -36.18 6.26 -36.55
N GLU A 538 -35.35 7.29 -36.73
CA GLU A 538 -35.77 8.56 -37.35
C GLU A 538 -36.21 8.37 -38.81
N LYS A 539 -35.49 7.54 -39.59
CA LYS A 539 -35.89 7.21 -40.96
C LYS A 539 -37.24 6.48 -40.98
N MET A 540 -37.43 5.50 -40.11
CA MET A 540 -38.70 4.79 -39.98
C MET A 540 -39.85 5.71 -39.59
N ALA A 541 -39.63 6.64 -38.66
CA ALA A 541 -40.64 7.63 -38.26
C ALA A 541 -41.05 8.54 -39.44
N LYS A 542 -40.08 9.00 -40.25
CA LYS A 542 -40.36 9.80 -41.46
C LYS A 542 -41.15 9.03 -42.51
N ILE A 543 -40.86 7.74 -42.68
CA ILE A 543 -41.60 6.87 -43.60
C ILE A 543 -43.04 6.68 -43.11
N GLU A 544 -43.24 6.44 -41.81
CA GLU A 544 -44.58 6.32 -41.23
C GLU A 544 -45.40 7.60 -41.37
N GLU A 545 -44.78 8.77 -41.18
CA GLU A 545 -45.44 10.07 -41.36
C GLU A 545 -45.85 10.30 -42.81
N ALA A 546 -44.98 9.99 -43.77
CA ALA A 546 -45.30 10.05 -45.19
C ALA A 546 -46.42 9.08 -45.59
N LEU A 547 -46.44 7.88 -44.99
CA LEU A 547 -47.47 6.88 -45.26
C LEU A 547 -48.83 7.31 -44.69
N ARG A 548 -48.87 7.88 -43.47
CA ARG A 548 -50.10 8.47 -42.92
C ARG A 548 -50.62 9.64 -43.75
N ALA A 549 -49.73 10.50 -44.25
CA ALA A 549 -50.13 11.59 -45.13
C ALA A 549 -50.78 11.04 -46.42
N LYS A 550 -50.21 9.99 -47.01
CA LYS A 550 -50.79 9.32 -48.19
C LYS A 550 -52.11 8.62 -47.90
N GLU A 551 -52.25 7.97 -46.75
CA GLU A 551 -53.53 7.37 -46.33
C GLU A 551 -54.61 8.44 -46.14
N ALA A 552 -54.27 9.59 -45.56
CA ALA A 552 -55.20 10.71 -45.42
C ALA A 552 -55.64 11.27 -46.78
N GLU A 553 -54.71 11.47 -47.71
CA GLU A 553 -55.01 11.87 -49.10
C GLU A 553 -55.97 10.86 -49.75
N LEU A 554 -55.67 9.56 -49.68
CA LEU A 554 -56.51 8.51 -50.26
C LEU A 554 -57.91 8.48 -49.64
N GLN A 555 -58.02 8.64 -48.32
CA GLN A 555 -59.32 8.70 -47.64
C GLN A 555 -60.14 9.91 -48.09
N THR A 556 -59.51 11.06 -48.30
CA THR A 556 -60.21 12.24 -48.82
C THR A 556 -60.71 12.02 -50.25
N GLU A 557 -59.91 11.36 -51.10
CA GLU A 557 -60.28 11.05 -52.48
C GLU A 557 -61.44 10.03 -52.55
N ILE A 558 -61.39 8.98 -51.72
CA ILE A 558 -62.47 8.00 -51.59
C ILE A 558 -63.77 8.68 -51.15
N ARG A 559 -63.69 9.60 -50.18
CA ARG A 559 -64.86 10.34 -49.69
C ARG A 559 -65.48 11.21 -50.77
N LEU A 560 -64.66 11.93 -51.54
CA LEU A 560 -65.13 12.71 -52.68
C LEU A 560 -65.83 11.84 -53.72
N LYS A 561 -65.29 10.65 -54.01
CA LYS A 561 -65.91 9.70 -54.95
C LYS A 561 -67.22 9.12 -54.43
N LEU A 562 -67.31 8.83 -53.14
CA LEU A 562 -68.57 8.40 -52.52
C LEU A 562 -69.63 9.49 -52.57
N ASP A 563 -69.27 10.74 -52.27
CA ASP A 563 -70.19 11.88 -52.36
C ASP A 563 -70.69 12.09 -53.80
N GLU A 564 -69.81 11.93 -54.80
CA GLU A 564 -70.17 11.97 -56.23
C GLU A 564 -71.16 10.83 -56.59
N MET A 565 -70.92 9.61 -56.10
CA MET A 565 -71.84 8.48 -56.29
C MET A 565 -73.19 8.71 -55.62
N PHE A 566 -73.22 9.22 -54.39
CA PHE A 566 -74.47 9.53 -53.69
C PHE A 566 -75.28 10.60 -54.42
N ALA A 567 -74.62 11.61 -55.00
CA ALA A 567 -75.28 12.61 -55.83
C ALA A 567 -75.90 11.99 -57.10
N GLN A 568 -75.23 11.02 -57.73
CA GLN A 568 -75.77 10.29 -58.88
C GLN A 568 -76.97 9.41 -58.49
N ILE A 569 -76.91 8.71 -57.35
CA ILE A 569 -78.02 7.90 -56.84
C ILE A 569 -79.24 8.79 -56.57
N ALA A 570 -79.04 9.94 -55.91
CA ALA A 570 -80.13 10.89 -55.65
C ALA A 570 -80.78 11.40 -56.93
N LYS A 571 -79.99 11.61 -57.99
CA LYS A 571 -80.51 11.98 -59.32
C LYS A 571 -81.35 10.85 -59.93
N ILE A 572 -80.87 9.61 -59.88
CA ILE A 572 -81.60 8.43 -60.38
C ILE A 572 -82.92 8.24 -59.61
N ASP A 573 -82.92 8.43 -58.29
CA ASP A 573 -84.13 8.29 -57.49
C ASP A 573 -85.15 9.41 -57.78
N ALA A 574 -84.69 10.64 -58.04
CA ALA A 574 -85.55 11.72 -58.50
C ALA A 574 -86.19 11.41 -59.87
N GLU A 575 -85.41 10.84 -60.80
CA GLU A 575 -85.90 10.39 -62.12
C GLU A 575 -86.93 9.25 -61.97
N LYS A 576 -86.67 8.27 -61.09
CA LYS A 576 -87.63 7.19 -60.77
C LYS A 576 -88.93 7.72 -60.19
N MET A 577 -88.88 8.68 -59.26
CA MET A 577 -90.08 9.30 -58.70
C MET A 577 -90.89 10.03 -59.79
N MET A 578 -90.22 10.68 -60.74
CA MET A 578 -90.89 11.34 -61.86
C MET A 578 -91.60 10.32 -62.76
N ILE A 579 -90.95 9.18 -63.07
CA ILE A 579 -91.53 8.08 -63.84
C ILE A 579 -92.70 7.45 -63.09
N PHE A 580 -92.57 7.20 -61.79
CA PHE A 580 -93.63 6.62 -60.97
C PHE A 580 -94.88 7.52 -60.93
N LYS A 581 -94.67 8.84 -60.87
CA LYS A 581 -95.76 9.82 -60.97
C LYS A 581 -96.46 9.75 -62.33
N GLN A 582 -95.71 9.63 -63.42
CA GLN A 582 -96.29 9.45 -64.76
C GLN A 582 -97.10 8.15 -64.88
N PHE A 583 -96.64 7.05 -64.27
CA PHE A 583 -97.39 5.79 -64.25
C PHE A 583 -98.66 5.87 -63.43
N THR A 584 -98.63 6.53 -62.27
CA THR A 584 -99.84 6.72 -61.43
C THR A 584 -100.85 7.64 -62.11
N ASP A 585 -100.40 8.69 -62.80
CA ASP A 585 -101.27 9.54 -63.61
C ASP A 585 -101.92 8.75 -64.78
N LEU A 586 -101.17 7.86 -65.43
CA LEU A 586 -101.69 6.94 -66.46
C LEU A 586 -102.69 5.92 -65.90
N GLU A 587 -102.40 5.34 -64.73
CA GLU A 587 -103.28 4.38 -64.06
C GLU A 587 -104.59 5.04 -63.61
N ALA A 588 -104.54 6.30 -63.16
CA ALA A 588 -105.73 7.10 -62.88
C ALA A 588 -106.59 7.36 -64.14
N ILE A 589 -105.96 7.62 -65.29
CA ILE A 589 -106.66 7.75 -66.58
C ILE A 589 -107.28 6.42 -67.02
N MET A 590 -106.58 5.30 -66.84
CA MET A 590 -107.10 3.96 -67.16
C MET A 590 -108.29 3.59 -66.27
N ASN A 591 -108.21 3.86 -64.96
CA ASN A 591 -109.31 3.59 -64.03
C ASN A 591 -110.53 4.48 -64.29
N ALA A 592 -110.34 5.73 -64.72
CA ALA A 592 -111.44 6.61 -65.14
C ALA A 592 -112.16 6.10 -66.41
N ASN A 593 -111.44 5.44 -67.32
CA ASN A 593 -112.02 4.86 -68.54
C ASN A 593 -112.71 3.50 -68.32
N CYS A 594 -112.30 2.72 -67.31
CA CYS A 594 -112.95 1.45 -66.97
C CYS A 594 -114.24 1.61 -66.14
N ALA A 595 -114.49 2.77 -65.54
CA ALA A 595 -115.73 3.06 -64.81
C ALA A 595 -116.93 3.38 -65.73
N HIS A 596 -116.75 3.37 -67.05
CA HIS A 596 -117.76 3.67 -68.06
C HIS A 596 -118.19 2.48 -68.93
N TYR A 597 -117.88 1.25 -68.52
CA TYR A 597 -118.35 0.02 -69.18
C TYR A 597 -119.16 -0.88 -68.25
#